data_AF-A0A0A5GFI2-F1
#
_entry.id   AF-A0A0A5GFI2-F1
#
_cell.length_a   1.000
_cell.length_b   1.000
_cell.length_c   1.000
_cell.angle_alpha   90.00
_cell.angle_beta   90.00
_cell.angle_gamma   90.00
#
_symmetry.space_group_name_H-M   'P 1'
#
loop_
_entity.id
_entity.type
_entity.pdbx_description
1 polymer ?
#
loop_
_entity_poly.entity_id
_entity_poly.type
_entity_poly.pdbx_seq_one_letter_code
_entity_poly.pdbx_strand_id
1 'polypeptide(L)'
;MNDAVGFPKRLGAFLIDRILLIVVGSILGALIPFISSLTDVLYAVLVPALWYGYTVGKRALGVRILRMDGSNPGFGTTLTRAIVGGVIYFLPVIAAIIYGFLSIDVTALINELNQVAASMTPNETFALNQDEAVAFTIFGFSMLASLLILIISALMVGFRKDHRSLHDLVARTYVSDLKPGETIEEQKYLLGYAKNLA
;
A
#
# COMPACT_ATOMS: atom_id res chain seq x y z
N MET A 1 -6.39 17.88 16.64
CA MET A 1 -6.30 17.78 15.17
C MET A 1 -7.65 17.30 14.69
N ASN A 2 -8.56 18.22 14.35
CA ASN A 2 -9.98 17.91 14.13
C ASN A 2 -10.39 18.02 12.66
N ASP A 3 -9.45 18.25 11.76
CA ASP A 3 -9.65 18.38 10.31
C ASP A 3 -9.26 17.10 9.55
N ALA A 4 -8.81 16.06 10.27
CA ALA A 4 -8.47 14.79 9.66
C ALA A 4 -9.73 14.13 9.08
N VAL A 5 -9.69 13.84 7.78
CA VAL A 5 -10.84 13.31 7.07
C VAL A 5 -11.06 11.83 7.41
N GLY A 6 -12.31 11.47 7.72
CA GLY A 6 -12.72 10.11 8.03
C GLY A 6 -12.64 9.12 6.86
N PHE A 7 -12.95 7.85 7.15
CA PHE A 7 -12.76 6.73 6.24
C PHE A 7 -13.50 6.82 4.88
N PRO A 8 -14.80 7.19 4.78
CA PRO A 8 -15.54 7.09 3.52
C PRO A 8 -14.99 7.97 2.39
N LYS A 9 -14.63 9.23 2.70
CA LYS A 9 -14.01 10.12 1.71
C LYS A 9 -12.64 9.61 1.24
N ARG A 10 -11.89 8.94 2.12
CA ARG A 10 -10.60 8.32 1.75
C ARG A 10 -10.79 7.09 0.87
N LEU A 11 -11.77 6.24 1.19
CA LEU A 11 -12.12 5.08 0.37
C LEU A 11 -12.60 5.52 -1.01
N GLY A 12 -13.50 6.50 -1.09
CA GLY A 12 -13.96 7.06 -2.36
C GLY A 12 -12.81 7.62 -3.20
N ALA A 13 -11.89 8.37 -2.59
CA ALA A 13 -10.73 8.91 -3.29
C ALA A 13 -9.83 7.79 -3.83
N PHE A 14 -9.62 6.74 -3.03
CA PHE A 14 -8.87 5.57 -3.44
C PHE A 14 -9.53 4.83 -4.62
N LEU A 15 -10.84 4.64 -4.59
CA LEU A 15 -11.58 4.00 -5.68
C LEU A 15 -11.47 4.81 -6.98
N ILE A 16 -11.65 6.13 -6.91
CA ILE A 16 -11.51 7.01 -8.08
C ILE A 16 -10.09 6.93 -8.63
N ASP A 17 -9.07 7.02 -7.77
CA ASP A 17 -7.66 6.88 -8.17
C ASP A 17 -7.39 5.53 -8.84
N ARG A 18 -7.93 4.42 -8.30
CA ARG A 18 -7.73 3.08 -8.88
C ARG A 18 -8.43 2.92 -10.22
N ILE A 19 -9.66 3.39 -10.37
CA ILE A 19 -10.38 3.36 -11.65
C ILE A 19 -9.61 4.16 -12.71
N LEU A 20 -9.18 5.37 -12.36
CA LEU A 20 -8.37 6.20 -13.25
C LEU A 20 -7.11 5.48 -13.70
N LEU A 21 -6.37 4.88 -12.76
CA LEU A 21 -5.12 4.18 -13.07
C LEU A 21 -5.33 2.90 -13.89
N ILE A 22 -6.43 2.18 -13.69
CA ILE A 22 -6.76 1.01 -14.53
C ILE A 22 -7.06 1.46 -15.97
N VAL A 23 -7.86 2.52 -16.14
CA VAL A 23 -8.22 3.03 -17.48
C VAL A 23 -6.98 3.60 -18.19
N VAL A 24 -6.23 4.47 -17.52
CA VAL A 24 -5.02 5.07 -18.10
C VAL A 24 -3.93 4.02 -18.31
N GLY A 25 -3.72 3.14 -17.33
CA GLY A 25 -2.72 2.09 -17.37
C GLY A 25 -2.97 1.04 -18.46
N SER A 26 -4.23 0.70 -18.75
CA SER A 26 -4.57 -0.23 -19.84
C SER A 26 -4.29 0.36 -21.22
N ILE A 27 -4.63 1.63 -21.43
CA ILE A 27 -4.32 2.35 -22.68
C ILE A 27 -2.81 2.48 -22.87
N LEU A 28 -2.07 2.91 -21.83
CA LEU A 28 -0.62 3.07 -21.90
C LEU A 28 0.10 1.72 -22.04
N GLY A 29 -0.36 0.69 -21.34
CA GLY A 29 0.22 -0.66 -21.38
C GLY A 29 0.08 -1.31 -22.75
N ALA A 30 -1.01 -1.04 -23.47
CA ALA A 30 -1.19 -1.51 -24.84
C ALA A 30 -0.18 -0.88 -25.84
N LEU A 31 0.30 0.33 -25.55
CA LEU A 31 1.27 1.04 -26.40
C LEU A 31 2.72 0.75 -25.98
N ILE A 32 2.99 0.71 -24.67
CA ILE A 32 4.33 0.56 -24.09
C ILE A 32 4.25 -0.31 -22.82
N PRO A 33 4.32 -1.66 -22.95
CA PRO A 33 4.09 -2.59 -21.84
C PRO A 33 4.97 -2.34 -20.60
N PHE A 34 6.22 -1.92 -20.82
CA PHE A 34 7.20 -1.66 -19.75
C PHE A 34 6.88 -0.43 -18.88
N ILE A 35 6.10 0.54 -19.38
CA ILE A 35 5.79 1.77 -18.63
C ILE A 35 4.62 1.55 -17.66
N SER A 36 3.77 0.54 -17.90
CA SER A 36 2.56 0.31 -17.11
C SER A 36 2.86 0.12 -15.61
N SER A 37 3.85 -0.71 -15.25
CA SER A 37 4.21 -0.97 -13.85
C SER A 37 4.85 0.24 -13.16
N LEU A 38 5.61 1.05 -13.90
CA LEU A 38 6.18 2.28 -13.37
C LEU A 38 5.11 3.37 -13.18
N THR A 39 4.04 3.36 -13.98
CA THR A 39 2.99 4.37 -13.95
C THR A 39 2.33 4.47 -12.57
N ASP A 40 2.06 3.35 -11.90
CA ASP A 40 1.48 3.36 -10.55
C ASP A 40 2.39 4.03 -9.51
N VAL A 41 3.68 3.66 -9.51
CA VAL A 41 4.68 4.19 -8.58
C VAL A 41 4.93 5.67 -8.85
N LEU A 42 5.12 6.02 -10.13
CA LEU A 42 5.32 7.39 -10.57
C LEU A 42 4.10 8.25 -10.24
N TYR A 43 2.88 7.76 -10.46
CA TYR A 43 1.66 8.48 -10.10
C TYR A 43 1.58 8.70 -8.58
N ALA A 44 1.82 7.65 -7.78
CA ALA A 44 1.72 7.73 -6.33
C ALA A 44 2.73 8.70 -5.68
N VAL A 45 3.89 8.90 -6.31
CA VAL A 45 4.96 9.78 -5.80
C VAL A 45 4.90 11.17 -6.42
N LEU A 46 4.85 11.27 -7.75
CA LEU A 46 4.97 12.53 -8.49
C LEU A 46 3.71 13.39 -8.36
N VAL A 47 2.53 12.80 -8.52
CA VAL A 47 1.29 13.59 -8.56
C VAL A 47 1.06 14.34 -7.24
N PRO A 48 1.08 13.71 -6.06
CA PRO A 48 0.92 14.46 -4.83
C PRO A 48 2.12 15.34 -4.47
N ALA A 49 3.33 15.02 -4.92
CA ALA A 49 4.50 15.88 -4.70
C ALA A 49 4.41 17.20 -5.49
N LEU A 50 3.94 17.12 -6.74
CA LEU A 50 3.80 18.27 -7.63
C LEU A 50 2.47 19.01 -7.43
N TRP A 51 1.45 18.34 -6.91
CA TRP A 51 0.10 18.89 -6.77
C TRP A 51 -0.31 19.13 -5.32
N TYR A 52 0.61 19.62 -4.48
CA TYR A 52 0.30 20.06 -3.11
C TYR A 52 -0.44 19.02 -2.25
N GLY A 53 -0.11 17.74 -2.41
CA GLY A 53 -0.74 16.62 -1.70
C GLY A 53 -2.00 16.05 -2.33
N TYR A 54 -2.41 16.53 -3.51
CA TYR A 54 -3.52 15.99 -4.26
C TYR A 54 -3.10 14.79 -5.12
N THR A 55 -3.94 13.76 -5.13
CA THR A 55 -4.09 12.86 -6.27
C THR A 55 -5.36 13.25 -7.03
N VAL A 56 -5.58 12.72 -8.23
CA VAL A 56 -6.77 13.06 -9.02
C VAL A 56 -8.05 12.70 -8.27
N GLY A 57 -8.13 11.51 -7.68
CA GLY A 57 -9.29 11.08 -6.89
C GLY A 57 -9.48 11.88 -5.61
N LYS A 58 -8.38 12.23 -4.94
CA LYS A 58 -8.43 13.08 -3.74
C LYS A 58 -8.89 14.51 -4.07
N ARG A 59 -8.43 15.07 -5.17
CA ARG A 59 -8.86 16.38 -5.67
C ARG A 59 -10.35 16.39 -6.02
N ALA A 60 -10.85 15.31 -6.63
CA ALA A 60 -12.26 15.15 -6.95
C ALA A 60 -13.16 15.17 -5.69
N LEU A 61 -12.66 14.68 -4.55
CA LEU A 61 -13.39 14.68 -3.28
C LEU A 61 -13.01 15.84 -2.35
N GLY A 62 -12.19 16.79 -2.80
CA GLY A 62 -11.78 17.95 -2.02
C GLY A 62 -10.90 17.62 -0.81
N VAL A 63 -10.15 16.52 -0.86
CA VAL A 63 -9.25 16.10 0.22
C VAL A 63 -7.81 16.11 -0.27
N ARG A 64 -6.84 16.32 0.61
CA ARG A 64 -5.41 16.27 0.27
C ARG A 64 -4.54 15.81 1.42
N ILE A 65 -3.34 15.38 1.09
CA ILE A 65 -2.32 14.99 2.07
C ILE A 65 -1.63 16.25 2.59
N LEU A 66 -1.47 16.36 3.90
CA LEU A 66 -0.69 17.39 4.57
C LEU A 66 0.33 16.74 5.52
N ARG A 67 1.44 17.45 5.75
CA ARG A 67 2.38 17.11 6.82
C ARG A 67 1.82 17.54 8.16
N MET A 68 2.30 16.94 9.24
CA MET A 68 1.86 17.24 10.62
C MET A 68 2.05 18.71 11.02
N ASP A 69 2.95 19.44 10.35
CA ASP A 69 3.20 20.87 10.52
C ASP A 69 2.24 21.77 9.69
N GLY A 70 1.32 21.17 8.91
CA GLY A 70 0.41 21.87 8.01
C GLY A 70 1.02 22.23 6.65
N SER A 71 2.31 21.97 6.43
CA SER A 71 2.98 22.24 5.16
C SER A 71 2.58 21.24 4.08
N ASN A 72 2.72 21.66 2.81
CA ASN A 72 2.46 20.80 1.66
C ASN A 72 3.52 19.68 1.59
N PRO A 73 3.11 18.43 1.26
CA PRO A 73 4.05 17.33 1.14
C PRO A 73 4.92 17.51 -0.11
N GLY A 74 6.24 17.53 0.07
CA GLY A 74 7.20 17.47 -1.03
C GLY A 74 7.51 16.03 -1.46
N PHE A 75 8.39 15.89 -2.45
CA PHE A 75 8.81 14.60 -3.02
C PHE A 75 9.33 13.61 -1.97
N GLY A 76 10.16 14.07 -1.02
CA GLY A 76 10.69 13.19 0.03
C GLY A 76 9.60 12.64 0.95
N THR A 77 8.60 13.47 1.28
CA THR A 77 7.48 13.03 2.13
C THR A 77 6.58 12.03 1.40
N THR A 78 6.26 12.28 0.13
CA THR A 78 5.43 11.37 -0.66
C THR A 78 6.16 10.07 -0.95
N LEU A 79 7.47 10.12 -1.23
CA LEU A 79 8.30 8.94 -1.44
C LEU A 79 8.40 8.08 -0.17
N THR A 80 8.74 8.68 0.98
CA THR A 80 8.77 7.95 2.26
C THR A 80 7.43 7.28 2.53
N ARG A 81 6.32 7.98 2.29
CA ARG A 81 4.98 7.43 2.45
C ARG A 81 4.72 6.23 1.53
N ALA A 82 5.15 6.30 0.27
CA ALA A 82 5.02 5.22 -0.70
C ALA A 82 5.88 4.01 -0.34
N ILE A 83 7.15 4.22 0.04
CA ILE A 83 8.08 3.16 0.44
C ILE A 83 7.56 2.47 1.70
N VAL A 84 7.22 3.24 2.74
CA VAL A 84 6.71 2.68 3.99
C VAL A 84 5.43 1.89 3.76
N GLY A 85 4.47 2.44 3.00
CA GLY A 85 3.26 1.71 2.64
C GLY A 85 3.59 0.42 1.89
N GLY A 86 4.48 0.51 0.91
CA GLY A 86 4.96 -0.63 0.15
C GLY A 86 5.54 -1.73 1.04
N VAL A 87 6.48 -1.37 1.91
CA VAL A 87 7.12 -2.32 2.84
C VAL A 87 6.08 -2.92 3.79
N ILE A 88 5.27 -2.11 4.46
CA ILE A 88 4.31 -2.63 5.46
C ILE A 88 3.33 -3.62 4.84
N TYR A 89 2.81 -3.33 3.65
CA TYR A 89 1.75 -4.16 3.05
C TYR A 89 2.30 -5.31 2.18
N PHE A 90 3.44 -5.14 1.51
CA PHE A 90 3.98 -6.16 0.60
C PHE A 90 5.10 -7.01 1.21
N LEU A 91 5.75 -6.60 2.30
CA LEU A 91 6.84 -7.38 2.90
C LEU A 91 6.44 -8.84 3.23
N PRO A 92 5.26 -9.13 3.82
CA PRO A 92 4.87 -10.52 4.08
C PRO A 92 4.78 -11.36 2.79
N VAL A 93 4.25 -10.76 1.72
CA VAL A 93 4.08 -11.43 0.43
C VAL A 93 5.43 -11.63 -0.26
N ILE A 94 6.30 -10.62 -0.25
CA ILE A 94 7.65 -10.70 -0.82
C ILE A 94 8.46 -11.80 -0.11
N ALA A 95 8.41 -11.86 1.23
CA ALA A 95 9.09 -12.90 1.99
C ALA A 95 8.59 -14.31 1.62
N ALA A 96 7.28 -14.48 1.45
CA ALA A 96 6.70 -15.76 1.02
C ALA A 96 7.12 -16.15 -0.39
N ILE A 97 7.15 -15.19 -1.32
CA ILE A 97 7.61 -15.41 -2.70
C ILE A 97 9.08 -15.85 -2.69
N ILE A 98 9.95 -15.16 -1.95
CA ILE A 98 11.37 -15.52 -1.82
C ILE A 98 11.52 -16.94 -1.28
N TYR A 99 10.78 -17.29 -0.21
CA TYR A 99 10.80 -18.63 0.35
C TYR A 99 10.37 -19.69 -0.69
N GLY A 100 9.29 -19.43 -1.43
CA GLY A 100 8.80 -20.33 -2.48
C GLY A 100 9.84 -20.59 -3.57
N PHE A 101 10.52 -19.54 -4.05
CA PHE A 101 11.61 -19.71 -5.03
C PHE A 101 12.78 -20.52 -4.46
N LEU A 102 13.23 -20.21 -3.23
CA LEU A 102 14.33 -20.94 -2.59
C LEU A 102 13.99 -22.42 -2.35
N SER A 103 12.73 -22.75 -2.06
CA SER A 103 12.31 -24.15 -1.86
C SER A 103 12.40 -24.99 -3.14
N ILE A 104 12.09 -24.41 -4.30
CA ILE A 104 12.10 -25.14 -5.58
C ILE A 104 13.50 -25.65 -5.90
N ASP A 105 14.52 -24.81 -5.75
CA ASP A 105 15.91 -25.15 -6.06
C ASP A 105 16.46 -26.24 -5.13
N VAL A 106 16.10 -26.19 -3.84
CA VAL A 106 16.54 -27.17 -2.84
C VAL A 106 15.88 -28.52 -3.06
N THR A 107 14.58 -28.57 -3.33
CA THR A 107 13.86 -29.83 -3.61
C THR A 107 14.40 -30.49 -4.89
N ALA A 108 14.72 -29.73 -5.93
CA ALA A 108 15.32 -30.27 -7.16
C ALA A 108 16.68 -30.94 -6.88
N LEU A 109 17.57 -30.28 -6.12
CA LEU A 109 18.87 -30.82 -5.74
C LEU A 109 18.74 -32.08 -4.85
N ILE A 110 17.83 -32.07 -3.87
CA ILE A 110 17.58 -33.23 -3.00
C ILE A 110 17.10 -34.44 -3.83
N ASN A 111 16.23 -34.22 -4.82
CA ASN A 111 15.75 -35.30 -5.69
C ASN A 111 16.88 -35.91 -6.53
N GLU A 112 17.81 -35.11 -7.05
CA GLU A 112 18.99 -35.62 -7.75
C GLU A 112 19.92 -36.41 -6.82
N LEU A 113 20.20 -35.88 -5.62
CA LEU A 113 21.01 -36.58 -4.61
C LEU A 113 20.38 -37.89 -4.15
N ASN A 114 19.06 -37.93 -3.96
CA ASN A 114 18.34 -39.13 -3.56
C ASN A 114 18.39 -40.22 -4.62
N GLN A 115 18.37 -39.87 -5.92
CA GLN A 115 18.55 -40.84 -7.00
C GLN A 115 19.96 -41.45 -6.99
N VAL A 116 20.98 -40.64 -6.73
CA VAL A 116 22.36 -41.13 -6.58
C VAL A 116 22.49 -42.02 -5.35
N ALA A 117 21.93 -41.63 -4.21
CA ALA A 117 21.96 -42.42 -2.97
C ALA A 117 21.21 -43.75 -3.10
N ALA A 118 20.04 -43.77 -3.76
CA ALA A 118 19.25 -44.98 -3.99
C ALA A 118 19.96 -46.00 -4.89
N SER A 119 20.89 -45.56 -5.75
CA SER A 119 21.75 -46.46 -6.53
C SER A 119 22.80 -47.19 -5.68
N MET A 120 23.03 -46.76 -4.44
CA MET A 120 24.09 -47.27 -3.57
C MET A 120 23.61 -48.24 -2.48
N THR A 121 22.35 -48.17 -2.01
CA THR A 121 21.76 -49.17 -1.10
C THR A 121 20.23 -49.27 -1.27
N PRO A 122 19.64 -50.47 -1.40
CA PRO A 122 18.19 -50.63 -1.51
C PRO A 122 17.57 -50.69 -0.11
N ASN A 123 17.43 -49.55 0.58
CA ASN A 123 16.64 -49.46 1.81
C ASN A 123 15.64 -48.31 1.74
N GLU A 124 14.45 -48.60 2.24
CA GLU A 124 13.20 -47.84 2.11
C GLU A 124 13.37 -46.33 2.31
N THR A 125 13.08 -45.56 1.26
CA THR A 125 13.19 -44.11 1.26
C THR A 125 11.92 -43.51 1.88
N PHE A 126 12.10 -42.81 2.99
CA PHE A 126 11.04 -42.09 3.71
C PHE A 126 10.56 -40.91 2.85
N ALA A 127 9.46 -41.10 2.11
CA ALA A 127 8.89 -40.10 1.21
C ALA A 127 8.05 -39.08 1.98
N LEU A 128 8.66 -37.98 2.40
CA LEU A 128 7.94 -36.80 2.87
C LEU A 128 7.56 -35.93 1.66
N ASN A 129 6.40 -36.19 1.06
CA ASN A 129 5.76 -35.22 0.15
C ASN A 129 5.10 -34.08 0.95
N GLN A 130 5.89 -33.35 1.74
CA GLN A 130 5.42 -32.20 2.54
C GLN A 130 5.80 -30.84 1.95
N ASP A 131 6.72 -30.77 0.98
CA ASP A 131 7.36 -29.50 0.59
C ASP A 131 6.44 -28.53 -0.19
N GLU A 132 5.64 -29.03 -1.15
CA GLU A 132 4.72 -28.16 -1.91
C GLU A 132 3.55 -27.65 -1.05
N ALA A 133 3.06 -28.49 -0.14
CA ALA A 133 2.01 -28.12 0.79
C ALA A 133 2.48 -27.04 1.79
N VAL A 134 3.75 -27.11 2.23
CA VAL A 134 4.34 -26.11 3.13
C VAL A 134 4.51 -24.76 2.43
N ALA A 135 5.02 -24.73 1.19
CA ALA A 135 5.16 -23.49 0.43
C ALA A 135 3.79 -22.82 0.15
N PHE A 136 2.78 -23.59 -0.27
CA PHE A 136 1.43 -23.09 -0.46
C PHE A 136 0.80 -22.56 0.84
N THR A 137 1.03 -23.26 1.95
CA THR A 137 0.52 -22.88 3.27
C THR A 137 1.17 -21.58 3.77
N ILE A 138 2.49 -21.44 3.64
CA ILE A 138 3.22 -20.21 3.99
C ILE A 138 2.77 -19.04 3.12
N PHE A 139 2.62 -19.25 1.81
CA PHE A 139 2.11 -18.23 0.90
C PHE A 139 0.69 -17.78 1.28
N GLY A 140 -0.20 -18.75 1.57
CA GLY A 140 -1.56 -18.47 2.03
C GLY A 140 -1.58 -17.68 3.34
N PHE A 141 -0.82 -18.09 4.35
CA PHE A 141 -0.73 -17.37 5.63
C PHE A 141 -0.15 -15.97 5.46
N SER A 142 0.84 -15.77 4.58
CA SER A 142 1.41 -14.44 4.31
C SER A 142 0.45 -13.52 3.57
N MET A 143 -0.37 -14.04 2.65
CA MET A 143 -1.47 -13.27 2.04
C MET A 143 -2.51 -12.86 3.08
N LEU A 144 -2.91 -13.78 3.97
CA LEU A 144 -3.81 -13.47 5.06
C LEU A 144 -3.21 -12.44 6.02
N ALA A 145 -1.93 -12.54 6.36
CA ALA A 145 -1.24 -11.57 7.19
C ALA A 145 -1.23 -10.17 6.54
N SER A 146 -0.93 -10.06 5.24
CA SER A 146 -1.01 -8.79 4.51
C SER A 146 -2.43 -8.21 4.52
N LEU A 147 -3.45 -9.05 4.32
CA LEU A 147 -4.85 -8.65 4.40
C LEU A 147 -5.22 -8.14 5.81
N LEU A 148 -4.76 -8.81 6.87
CA LEU A 148 -4.97 -8.36 8.24
C LEU A 148 -4.32 -7.00 8.50
N ILE A 149 -3.10 -6.76 8.01
CA ILE A 149 -2.44 -5.45 8.13
C ILE A 149 -3.23 -4.35 7.40
N LEU A 150 -3.77 -4.65 6.22
CA LEU A 150 -4.65 -3.72 5.50
C LEU A 150 -5.93 -3.42 6.28
N ILE A 151 -6.58 -4.44 6.85
CA ILE A 151 -7.76 -4.29 7.69
C ILE A 151 -7.43 -3.44 8.92
N ILE A 152 -6.35 -3.74 9.63
CA ILE A 152 -5.90 -2.95 10.79
C ILE A 152 -5.68 -1.50 10.37
N SER A 153 -5.02 -1.26 9.23
CA SER A 153 -4.80 0.09 8.71
C SER A 153 -6.12 0.81 8.37
N ALA A 154 -7.12 0.11 7.84
CA ALA A 154 -8.43 0.67 7.55
C ALA A 154 -9.21 0.99 8.84
N LEU A 155 -9.18 0.09 9.83
CA LEU A 155 -9.78 0.29 11.14
C LEU A 155 -9.13 1.46 11.89
N MET A 156 -7.81 1.60 11.81
CA MET A 156 -7.11 2.76 12.37
C MET A 156 -7.58 4.07 11.74
N VAL A 157 -7.81 4.10 10.43
CA VAL A 157 -8.37 5.28 9.77
C VAL A 157 -9.83 5.53 10.17
N GLY A 158 -10.63 4.48 10.39
CA GLY A 158 -12.05 4.61 10.75
C GLY A 158 -12.29 5.04 12.20
N PHE A 159 -11.58 4.41 13.16
CA PHE A 159 -11.89 4.52 14.59
C PHE A 159 -10.91 5.40 15.37
N ARG A 160 -9.71 5.64 14.85
CA ARG A 160 -8.72 6.44 15.58
C ARG A 160 -9.02 7.93 15.44
N LYS A 161 -8.82 8.67 16.53
CA LYS A 161 -9.08 10.12 16.61
C LYS A 161 -8.34 10.98 15.58
N ASP A 162 -7.22 10.49 15.06
CA ASP A 162 -6.39 11.21 14.08
C ASP A 162 -6.65 10.76 12.63
N HIS A 163 -7.49 9.73 12.42
CA HIS A 163 -7.80 9.13 11.12
C HIS A 163 -6.57 8.83 10.22
N ARG A 164 -5.38 8.54 10.80
CA ARG A 164 -4.17 8.24 10.01
C ARG A 164 -3.98 6.73 9.82
N SER A 165 -3.49 6.32 8.66
CA SER A 165 -3.08 4.94 8.37
C SER A 165 -1.73 4.59 9.00
N LEU A 166 -1.32 3.32 8.93
CA LEU A 166 0.01 2.88 9.39
C LEU A 166 1.14 3.62 8.66
N HIS A 167 1.04 3.74 7.34
CA HIS A 167 2.06 4.45 6.54
C HIS A 167 2.04 5.97 6.76
N ASP A 168 0.86 6.56 7.01
CA ASP A 168 0.74 7.99 7.29
C ASP A 168 1.41 8.36 8.62
N LEU A 169 1.38 7.47 9.62
CA LEU A 169 2.06 7.68 10.92
C LEU A 169 3.57 7.78 10.78
N VAL A 170 4.16 6.79 10.10
CA VAL A 170 5.61 6.73 9.91
C VAL A 170 6.06 7.87 9.02
N ALA A 171 5.28 8.23 7.99
CA ALA A 171 5.58 9.36 7.12
C ALA A 171 5.29 10.74 7.74
N ARG A 172 4.72 10.79 8.95
CA ARG A 172 4.27 12.02 9.62
C ARG A 172 3.39 12.88 8.70
N THR A 173 2.36 12.24 8.14
CA THR A 173 1.34 12.88 7.29
C THR A 173 -0.06 12.54 7.76
N TYR A 174 -1.03 13.31 7.28
CA TYR A 174 -2.45 13.01 7.43
C TYR A 174 -3.21 13.53 6.20
N VAL A 175 -4.50 13.20 6.08
CA VAL A 175 -5.36 13.72 5.00
C VAL A 175 -6.38 14.67 5.62
N SER A 176 -6.47 15.85 5.04
CA SER A 176 -7.34 16.96 5.44
C SER A 176 -8.22 17.40 4.26
N ASP A 177 -9.28 18.14 4.54
CA ASP A 177 -10.12 18.81 3.55
C ASP A 177 -9.76 20.30 3.34
N LEU A 178 -8.70 20.78 4.00
CA LEU A 178 -8.12 22.11 3.75
C LEU A 178 -7.69 22.27 2.30
N LYS A 179 -7.96 23.42 1.69
CA LYS A 179 -7.44 23.77 0.36
C LYS A 179 -6.03 24.35 0.45
N PRO A 180 -5.27 24.39 -0.67
CA PRO A 180 -3.95 25.03 -0.69
C PRO A 180 -4.03 26.49 -0.25
N GLY A 181 -3.21 26.85 0.74
CA GLY A 181 -3.19 28.19 1.31
C GLY A 181 -4.13 28.40 2.49
N GLU A 182 -5.11 27.50 2.74
CA GLU A 182 -5.98 27.60 3.92
C GLU A 182 -5.31 27.01 5.16
N THR A 183 -5.45 27.72 6.28
CA THR A 183 -5.05 27.27 7.62
C THR A 183 -6.24 26.68 8.38
N ILE A 184 -5.94 25.85 9.39
CA ILE A 184 -6.96 25.29 10.29
C ILE A 184 -7.74 26.41 11.01
N GLU A 185 -7.07 27.52 11.35
CA GLU A 185 -7.69 28.65 12.04
C GLU A 185 -8.69 29.39 11.15
N GLU A 186 -8.30 29.69 9.90
CA GLU A 186 -9.19 30.30 8.91
C GLU A 186 -10.42 29.43 8.64
N GLN A 187 -10.23 28.12 8.45
CA GLN A 187 -11.34 27.19 8.21
C GLN A 187 -12.33 27.17 9.40
N LYS A 188 -11.81 27.15 10.63
CA LYS A 188 -12.64 27.21 11.85
C LYS A 188 -13.38 28.53 11.98
N TYR A 189 -12.71 29.65 11.69
CA TYR A 189 -13.31 30.98 11.72
C TYR A 189 -14.49 31.06 10.74
N LEU A 190 -14.30 30.61 9.50
CA LEU A 190 -15.33 30.61 8.47
C LEU A 190 -16.51 29.70 8.82
N LEU A 191 -16.26 28.50 9.36
CA LEU A 191 -17.32 27.59 9.81
C LEU A 191 -18.09 28.16 11.00
N GLY A 192 -17.41 28.79 11.96
CA GLY A 192 -18.02 29.45 13.10
C GLY A 192 -18.91 30.62 12.68
N TYR A 193 -18.42 31.46 11.76
CA TYR A 193 -19.18 32.56 11.20
C TYR A 193 -20.43 32.07 10.44
N ALA A 194 -20.29 31.07 9.57
CA ALA A 194 -21.41 30.49 8.82
C ALA A 194 -22.49 29.90 9.73
N LYS A 195 -22.10 29.27 10.84
CA LYS A 195 -23.05 28.71 11.82
C LYS A 195 -23.82 29.78 12.60
N ASN A 196 -23.24 30.96 12.79
CA ASN A 196 -23.90 32.09 13.44
C ASN A 196 -24.84 32.87 12.49
N LEU A 197 -24.76 32.61 11.18
CA LEU A 197 -25.59 33.23 10.14
C LEU A 197 -26.79 32.37 9.72
N ALA A 198 -26.82 31.09 10.11
CA ALA A 198 -27.88 30.12 9.80
C ALA A 198 -28.78 29.90 11.02
#